data_AF-M1PVC2-F1
#
_entry.id   AF-M1PVC2-F1
#
_cell.length_a   1.000
_cell.length_b   1.000
_cell.length_c   1.000
_cell.angle_alpha   90.00
_cell.angle_beta   90.00
_cell.angle_gamma   90.00
#
_symmetry.space_group_name_H-M   'P 1'
#
loop_
_entity.id
_entity.type
_entity.pdbx_description
1 polymer ?
#
loop_
_entity_poly.entity_id
_entity_poly.type
_entity_poly.pdbx_seq_one_letter_code
_entity_poly.pdbx_strand_id
1 'polypeptide(L)'
;NCYAYPTGAPPAACKSLIPTHRVIVDGRPTSDVYQPQTGESPYKLTAVVNSDSSVTRKFRQKFILVTLSGEVFKGFVFRSFDENDDPINGQFVSGRGLRTLN
;
A
#
# COMPACT_ATOMS: atom_id res chain seq x y z
N ASN A 1 16.56 -10.81 -18.95
CA ASN A 1 15.09 -10.62 -18.80
C ASN A 1 14.73 -10.65 -17.34
N CYS A 2 14.44 -9.50 -16.74
CA CYS A 2 13.83 -9.44 -15.42
C CYS A 2 12.32 -9.62 -15.58
N TYR A 3 11.74 -10.64 -14.96
CA TYR A 3 10.29 -10.74 -14.87
C TYR A 3 9.82 -9.66 -13.88
N ALA A 4 9.49 -8.49 -14.40
CA ALA A 4 8.67 -7.53 -13.68
C ALA A 4 7.22 -7.97 -13.82
N TYR A 5 6.41 -7.83 -12.78
CA TYR A 5 4.95 -7.88 -12.85
C TYR A 5 4.46 -6.42 -12.90
N PRO A 6 4.60 -5.72 -14.05
CA PRO A 6 4.51 -4.27 -14.12
C PRO A 6 3.06 -3.79 -14.13
N THR A 7 2.10 -4.70 -14.30
CA THR A 7 0.67 -4.42 -14.34
C THR A 7 0.02 -4.38 -12.96
N GLY A 8 0.82 -4.47 -11.89
CA GLY A 8 0.29 -4.57 -10.54
C GLY A 8 -0.39 -5.92 -10.30
N ALA A 9 -0.78 -6.15 -9.04
CA ALA A 9 -1.54 -7.33 -8.67
C ALA A 9 -2.91 -7.34 -9.41
N PRO A 10 -3.49 -8.52 -9.73
CA PRO A 10 -4.83 -8.59 -10.33
C PRO A 10 -5.83 -7.75 -9.53
N PRO A 11 -6.85 -7.12 -10.14
CA PRO A 11 -7.82 -6.30 -9.41
C PRO A 11 -8.47 -7.01 -8.21
N ALA A 12 -8.65 -8.33 -8.29
CA ALA A 12 -9.10 -9.16 -7.17
C ALA A 12 -8.12 -9.18 -5.98
N ALA A 13 -6.81 -9.14 -6.25
CA ALA A 13 -5.77 -9.00 -5.24
C ALA A 13 -5.70 -7.56 -4.68
N CYS A 14 -6.23 -6.54 -5.37
CA CYS A 14 -6.43 -5.22 -4.76
C CYS A 14 -7.55 -5.24 -3.70
N LYS A 15 -8.48 -6.20 -3.77
CA LYS A 15 -9.53 -6.38 -2.76
C LYS A 15 -9.00 -7.11 -1.52
N SER A 16 -8.24 -8.19 -1.70
CA SER A 16 -7.74 -8.99 -0.56
C SER A 16 -6.35 -8.59 -0.07
N LEU A 17 -5.58 -7.83 -0.87
CA LEU A 17 -4.15 -7.55 -0.67
C LEU A 17 -3.28 -8.81 -0.49
N ILE A 18 -3.80 -9.99 -0.82
CA ILE A 18 -3.07 -11.26 -0.74
C ILE A 18 -2.07 -11.30 -1.90
N PRO A 19 -0.79 -11.59 -1.65
CA PRO A 19 0.18 -11.74 -2.72
C PRO A 19 -0.23 -12.90 -3.63
N THR A 20 -0.33 -12.62 -4.93
CA THR A 20 -0.59 -13.65 -5.96
C THR A 20 0.60 -13.85 -6.89
N HIS A 21 1.73 -13.16 -6.62
CA HIS A 21 2.93 -13.26 -7.44
C HIS A 21 3.69 -14.55 -7.12
N ARG A 22 4.22 -15.18 -8.17
CA ARG A 22 5.10 -16.33 -8.03
C ARG A 22 6.45 -15.91 -7.48
N VAL A 23 7.06 -16.78 -6.68
CA VAL A 23 8.42 -16.58 -6.20
C VAL A 23 9.37 -16.57 -7.39
N ILE A 24 10.33 -15.63 -7.40
CA ILE A 24 11.33 -15.53 -8.46
C ILE A 24 12.67 -16.04 -7.92
N VAL A 25 13.23 -17.06 -8.56
CA VAL A 25 14.57 -17.60 -8.28
C VAL A 25 15.40 -17.48 -9.56
N ASP A 26 16.60 -16.91 -9.46
CA ASP A 26 17.51 -16.65 -10.59
C ASP A 26 16.84 -15.93 -11.78
N GLY A 27 15.91 -15.04 -11.45
CA GLY A 27 15.15 -14.30 -12.45
C GLY A 27 14.22 -15.19 -13.25
N ARG A 28 13.68 -16.29 -12.71
CA ARG A 28 12.58 -17.09 -13.31
C ARG A 28 11.49 -17.36 -12.26
N PRO A 29 10.19 -17.29 -12.62
CA PRO A 29 9.11 -17.59 -11.71
C PRO A 29 9.01 -19.09 -11.41
N THR A 30 8.88 -19.46 -10.15
CA THR A 30 8.64 -20.85 -9.70
C THR A 30 7.15 -21.19 -9.70
N SER A 31 6.78 -22.40 -9.27
CA SER A 31 5.38 -22.78 -9.00
C SER A 31 4.83 -22.17 -7.72
N ASP A 32 5.69 -21.74 -6.81
CA ASP A 32 5.31 -21.25 -5.49
C ASP A 32 4.81 -19.81 -5.56
N VAL A 33 3.85 -19.49 -4.72
CA VAL A 33 3.29 -18.15 -4.57
C VAL A 33 3.80 -17.55 -3.27
N TYR A 34 4.19 -16.28 -3.27
CA TYR A 34 4.52 -15.56 -2.05
C TYR A 34 3.34 -15.67 -1.06
N GLN A 35 3.62 -16.15 0.14
CA GLN A 35 2.62 -16.23 1.18
C GLN A 35 2.54 -14.91 1.95
N PRO A 36 1.35 -14.53 2.46
CA PRO A 36 1.24 -13.46 3.44
C PRO A 36 2.19 -13.71 4.62
N GLN A 37 2.77 -12.63 5.13
CA GLN A 37 3.57 -12.71 6.34
C GLN A 37 2.68 -13.05 7.54
N THR A 38 3.06 -14.06 8.33
CA THR A 38 2.34 -14.50 9.53
C THR A 38 3.02 -14.13 10.85
N GLY A 39 4.29 -13.71 10.81
CA GLY A 39 5.05 -13.22 11.96
C GLY A 39 5.05 -11.70 12.09
N GLU A 40 5.73 -11.18 13.12
CA GLU A 40 5.82 -9.73 13.38
C GLU A 40 6.33 -8.95 12.16
N SER A 41 5.58 -7.94 11.76
CA SER A 41 5.95 -7.05 10.65
C SER A 41 7.19 -6.22 11.02
N PRO A 42 8.26 -6.22 10.19
CA PRO A 42 9.39 -5.30 10.36
C PRO A 42 9.01 -3.85 10.01
N TYR A 43 7.77 -3.63 9.55
CA TYR A 43 7.21 -2.34 9.22
C TYR A 43 6.05 -2.00 10.16
N LYS A 44 5.91 -0.72 10.51
CA LYS A 44 4.83 -0.19 11.31
C LYS A 44 4.07 0.87 10.54
N LEU A 45 2.75 0.72 10.49
CA LEU A 45 1.84 1.72 9.96
C LEU A 45 1.22 2.50 11.12
N THR A 46 1.26 3.83 11.04
CA THR A 46 0.56 4.71 11.96
C THR A 46 -0.34 5.65 11.19
N ALA A 47 -1.55 5.87 11.69
CA ALA A 47 -2.53 6.77 11.12
C ALA A 47 -2.97 7.74 12.21
N VAL A 48 -2.79 9.03 11.95
CA VAL A 48 -3.24 10.09 12.86
C VAL A 48 -4.14 11.05 12.11
N VAL A 49 -5.25 11.43 12.73
CA VAL A 49 -6.09 12.49 12.19
C VAL A 49 -5.26 13.77 12.19
N ASN A 50 -5.02 14.31 11.00
CA ASN A 50 -4.30 15.55 10.88
C ASN A 50 -5.24 16.68 11.32
N SER A 51 -5.03 17.16 12.54
CA SER A 51 -5.74 18.30 13.14
C SER A 51 -5.16 19.64 12.70
N ASP A 52 -4.16 19.66 11.81
CA ASP A 52 -3.60 20.88 11.26
C ASP A 52 -4.69 21.64 10.48
N SER A 53 -5.17 22.70 11.12
CA SER A 53 -6.26 23.53 10.65
C SER A 53 -5.95 24.22 9.33
N SER A 54 -4.68 24.35 8.95
CA SER A 54 -4.26 25.04 7.71
C SER A 54 -4.62 24.23 6.46
N VAL A 55 -4.31 22.94 6.43
CA VAL A 55 -4.65 22.02 5.34
C VAL A 55 -6.15 21.73 5.34
N THR A 56 -6.71 21.51 6.53
CA THR A 56 -8.14 21.25 6.72
C THR A 56 -9.00 22.45 6.27
N ARG A 57 -8.56 23.69 6.49
CA ARG A 57 -9.25 24.91 6.00
C ARG A 57 -9.17 25.06 4.48
N LYS A 58 -8.04 24.70 3.86
CA LYS A 58 -7.84 24.84 2.42
C LYS A 58 -8.71 23.89 1.60
N PHE A 59 -8.88 22.64 2.06
CA PHE A 59 -9.64 21.63 1.33
C PHE A 59 -11.04 21.36 1.91
N ARG A 60 -11.40 21.98 3.05
CA ARG A 60 -12.63 21.67 3.82
C ARG A 60 -12.82 20.17 4.09
N GLN A 61 -11.74 19.43 4.16
CA GLN A 61 -11.72 17.98 4.36
C GLN A 61 -10.72 17.64 5.45
N LYS A 62 -11.06 16.63 6.27
CA LYS A 62 -10.13 16.07 7.26
C LYS A 62 -9.17 15.15 6.52
N PHE A 63 -7.88 15.31 6.78
CA PHE A 63 -6.85 14.42 6.27
C PHE A 63 -6.42 13.44 7.36
N ILE A 64 -6.09 12.23 6.95
CA ILE A 64 -5.38 11.26 7.79
C ILE A 64 -3.93 11.27 7.33
N LEU A 65 -3.02 11.59 8.24
CA LEU A 65 -1.60 11.41 7.99
C LEU A 65 -1.25 9.96 8.24
N VAL A 66 -0.80 9.28 7.19
CA VAL A 66 -0.35 7.89 7.23
C VAL A 66 1.16 7.86 7.16
N THR A 67 1.80 7.24 8.15
CA THR A 67 3.26 7.08 8.20
C THR A 67 3.60 5.60 8.25
N LEU A 68 4.37 5.14 7.25
CA LEU A 68 4.99 3.82 7.21
C LEU A 68 6.45 3.96 7.62
N SER A 69 6.86 3.24 8.66
CA SER A 69 8.25 3.20 9.12
C SER A 69 8.72 1.76 9.26
N GLY A 70 10.03 1.53 9.26
CA GLY A 70 10.64 0.20 9.37
C GLY A 70 11.94 0.13 8.58
N GLU A 71 12.26 -1.08 8.13
CA GLU A 71 13.41 -1.33 7.26
C GLU A 71 13.27 -0.68 5.87
N VAL A 72 14.36 -0.72 5.08
CA VAL A 72 14.37 -0.18 3.71
C VAL A 72 13.50 -1.04 2.80
N PHE A 73 12.46 -0.46 2.21
CA PHE A 73 11.59 -1.10 1.23
C PHE A 73 11.74 -0.46 -0.16
N LYS A 74 11.42 -1.23 -1.21
CA LYS A 74 11.47 -0.76 -2.61
C LYS A 74 10.17 -0.10 -3.08
N GLY A 75 9.06 -0.38 -2.40
CA GLY A 75 7.75 0.18 -2.70
C GLY A 75 6.70 -0.36 -1.72
N PHE A 76 5.53 0.25 -1.74
CA PHE A 76 4.39 -0.13 -0.90
C PHE A 76 3.07 0.16 -1.64
N VAL A 77 2.00 -0.47 -1.18
CA VAL A 77 0.62 -0.24 -1.62
C VAL A 77 -0.24 -0.02 -0.38
N PHE A 78 -1.12 0.98 -0.41
CA PHE A 78 -2.13 1.21 0.62
C PHE A 78 -3.52 1.04 0.05
N ARG A 79 -4.40 0.37 0.80
CA ARG A 79 -5.84 0.32 0.57
C ARG A 79 -6.57 0.53 1.88
N SER A 80 -7.50 1.46 1.89
CA SER A 80 -8.40 1.69 3.02
C SER A 80 -9.64 0.82 2.90
N PHE A 81 -10.10 0.31 4.05
CA PHE A 81 -11.33 -0.46 4.20
C PHE A 81 -12.19 0.17 5.30
N ASP A 82 -13.50 -0.05 5.25
CA ASP A 82 -14.41 0.35 6.31
C ASP A 82 -14.53 -0.75 7.39
N GLU A 83 -15.43 -0.56 8.34
CA GLU A 83 -15.66 -1.50 9.45
C GLU A 83 -16.22 -2.86 8.99
N ASN A 84 -16.68 -2.97 7.73
CA ASN A 84 -17.20 -4.19 7.12
C ASN A 84 -16.20 -4.85 6.15
N ASP A 85 -14.93 -4.42 6.17
CA ASP A 85 -13.89 -4.82 5.22
C ASP A 85 -14.19 -4.45 3.75
N ASP A 86 -15.08 -3.47 3.52
CA ASP A 86 -15.37 -3.00 2.18
C ASP A 86 -14.35 -1.90 1.76
N PRO A 87 -13.82 -1.96 0.53
CA PRO A 87 -12.82 -1.00 0.09
C PRO A 87 -13.36 0.44 0.03
N ILE A 88 -12.77 1.35 0.80
CA ILE A 88 -13.12 2.78 0.76
C ILE A 88 -12.37 3.46 -0.38
N ASN A 89 -13.10 4.23 -1.19
CA ASN A 89 -12.50 5.13 -2.17
C ASN A 89 -12.16 6.47 -1.51
N GLY A 90 -10.87 6.66 -1.22
CA GLY A 90 -10.31 7.94 -0.79
C GLY A 90 -9.41 8.56 -1.86
N GLN A 91 -8.96 9.78 -1.62
CA GLN A 91 -7.93 10.42 -2.45
C GLN A 91 -6.63 10.55 -1.66
N PHE A 92 -5.56 9.96 -2.19
CA PHE A 92 -4.22 10.19 -1.66
C PHE A 92 -3.67 11.49 -2.25
N VAL A 93 -3.30 12.42 -1.37
CA VAL A 93 -2.58 13.63 -1.76
C VAL A 93 -1.09 13.35 -1.65
N SER A 94 -0.36 13.60 -2.73
CA SER A 94 1.09 13.39 -2.76
C SER A 94 1.78 14.29 -1.73
N GLY A 95 2.56 13.67 -0.84
CA GLY A 95 3.49 14.36 0.05
C GLY A 95 4.82 14.68 -0.64
N ARG A 96 5.71 15.40 0.04
CA ARG A 96 7.05 15.72 -0.50
C ARG A 96 7.80 14.41 -0.78
N GLY A 97 8.23 14.20 -2.03
CA GLY A 97 8.97 13.01 -2.44
C GLY A 97 8.12 11.77 -2.77
N LEU A 98 6.79 11.88 -2.77
CA LEU A 98 5.88 10.79 -3.16
C LEU A 98 5.20 11.11 -4.49
N ARG A 99 5.04 10.09 -5.35
CA ARG A 99 4.28 10.18 -6.61
C ARG A 99 3.15 9.14 -6.58
N THR A 100 1.92 9.62 -6.72
CA THR A 100 0.76 8.73 -6.94
C THR A 100 0.79 8.27 -8.40
N LEU A 101 0.76 6.96 -8.64
CA LEU A 101 0.54 6.38 -9.96
C LEU A 101 -0.96 6.08 -10.09
N ASN A 102 -1.61 6.67 -11.09
CA ASN A 102 -3.01 6.45 -11.41
C ASN A 102 -3.16 5.38 -12.48
#